data_AF-A0A9X3G4W6-F1
#
_entry.id   AF-A0A9X3G4W6-F1
#
_cell.length_a   1.000
_cell.length_b   1.000
_cell.length_c   1.000
_cell.angle_alpha   90.00
_cell.angle_beta   90.00
_cell.angle_gamma   90.00
#
_symmetry.space_group_name_H-M   'P 1'
#
loop_
_entity.id
_entity.type
_entity.pdbx_description
1 polymer ?
#
loop_
_entity_poly.entity_id
_entity_poly.type
_entity_poly.pdbx_seq_one_letter_code
_entity_poly.pdbx_strand_id
1 'polypeptide(L)'
;MTGPPSAFRLADRGTRERAEELLAPGAARSVATRGRARPEPEDALRTAYERDRDRILHAKAFRRLKHKTQVFLHPDGDHFVTRLTHTLQVTQVARSLAAALSLNEPLAEAIALAHDVGHSPFGHIGEEALEPYVEGGWHHAAQGVRIVEVLEDLNLTWEVRDGVRAHSWKISPPPATHEAECVRYADRIGYLSHDALDAVRAGVLRAGDLPARTRSTFGAPGSAMVGAMIEAVVEGTLSAANTTGAVVMAPDALEAMQELRAFMFARVYESDTAAGQKHVAIEVIRRLVDHHLAHPELIPASYRDTEADPVTQVVDYVTGMTDRFALTTYDRLFDDTATIRMRPLLVTP
;
A
#
# COMPACT_ATOMS: atom_id res chain seq x y z
N MET A 1 -37.50 32.61 24.08
CA MET A 1 -36.32 33.20 23.43
C MET A 1 -35.44 32.07 22.97
N THR A 2 -35.42 31.78 21.67
CA THR A 2 -34.42 30.88 21.09
C THR A 2 -33.08 31.58 21.19
N GLY A 3 -32.11 30.97 21.87
CA GLY A 3 -30.75 31.50 21.96
C GLY A 3 -30.15 31.71 20.56
N PRO A 4 -29.01 32.41 20.45
CA PRO A 4 -28.32 32.56 19.18
C PRO A 4 -28.10 31.16 18.55
N PRO A 5 -28.30 31.01 17.24
CA PRO A 5 -28.10 29.73 16.57
C PRO A 5 -26.68 29.23 16.85
N SER A 6 -26.55 27.92 17.09
CA SER A 6 -25.26 27.27 17.27
C SER A 6 -24.34 27.59 16.07
N ALA A 7 -23.07 27.91 16.35
CA ALA A 7 -22.04 28.04 15.31
C ALA A 7 -21.73 26.71 14.59
N PHE A 8 -22.20 25.59 15.16
CA PHE A 8 -22.01 24.24 14.63
C PHE A 8 -23.33 23.63 14.19
N ARG A 9 -23.28 22.84 13.11
CA ARG A 9 -24.39 22.00 12.63
C ARG A 9 -23.98 20.53 12.68
N LEU A 10 -24.90 19.67 13.09
CA LEU A 10 -24.70 18.23 13.03
C LEU A 10 -24.73 17.78 11.56
N ALA A 11 -23.64 17.19 11.09
CA ALA A 11 -23.56 16.46 9.82
C ALA A 11 -23.58 14.96 10.12
N ASP A 12 -24.80 14.44 10.31
CA ASP A 12 -25.07 13.02 10.49
C ASP A 12 -24.79 12.22 9.20
N ARG A 13 -24.93 10.89 9.28
CA ARG A 13 -24.68 10.00 8.14
C ARG A 13 -25.49 10.41 6.91
N GLY A 14 -26.80 10.64 7.06
CA GLY A 14 -27.68 11.01 5.95
C GLY A 14 -27.31 12.35 5.30
N THR A 15 -26.77 13.30 6.07
CA THR A 15 -26.26 14.57 5.51
C THR A 15 -24.99 14.36 4.70
N ARG A 16 -24.08 13.48 5.16
CA ARG A 16 -22.86 13.13 4.43
C ARG A 16 -23.18 12.39 3.14
N GLU A 17 -24.08 11.42 3.20
CA GLU A 17 -24.56 10.66 2.04
C GLU A 17 -25.20 11.58 0.98
N ARG A 18 -26.01 12.57 1.39
CA ARG A 18 -26.55 13.58 0.46
C ARG A 18 -25.47 14.43 -0.17
N ALA A 19 -24.38 14.74 0.53
CA ALA A 19 -23.27 15.48 -0.06
C ALA A 19 -22.59 14.70 -1.21
N GLU A 20 -22.65 13.37 -1.17
CA GLU A 20 -22.14 12.51 -2.25
C GLU A 20 -22.95 12.63 -3.56
N GLU A 21 -24.14 13.23 -3.53
CA GLU A 21 -24.92 13.51 -4.75
C GLU A 21 -24.25 14.52 -5.68
N LEU A 22 -23.35 15.35 -5.13
CA LEU A 22 -22.56 16.35 -5.87
C LEU A 22 -21.30 15.75 -6.50
N LEU A 23 -20.95 14.50 -6.19
CA LEU A 23 -19.80 13.81 -6.78
C LEU A 23 -20.05 13.52 -8.26
N ALA A 24 -18.96 13.31 -9.00
CA ALA A 24 -18.98 12.94 -10.41
C ALA A 24 -19.84 11.69 -10.64
N PRO A 25 -20.46 11.52 -11.82
CA PRO A 25 -21.30 10.36 -12.12
C PRO A 25 -20.60 9.00 -11.96
N GLY A 26 -19.28 8.96 -12.16
CA GLY A 26 -18.47 7.75 -11.98
C GLY A 26 -18.06 7.46 -10.52
N ALA A 27 -18.31 8.38 -9.58
CA ALA A 27 -17.90 8.21 -8.19
C ALA A 27 -18.70 7.11 -7.49
N ALA A 28 -18.03 6.29 -6.68
CA ALA A 28 -18.70 5.32 -5.84
C ALA A 28 -19.41 6.02 -4.68
N ARG A 29 -20.73 5.85 -4.58
CA ARG A 29 -21.53 6.42 -3.49
C ARG A 29 -21.69 5.40 -2.38
N SER A 30 -21.58 5.84 -1.13
CA SER A 30 -21.71 4.97 0.04
C SER A 30 -23.11 4.39 0.19
N VAL A 31 -24.14 5.12 -0.24
CA VAL A 31 -25.54 4.63 -0.32
C VAL A 31 -25.74 3.51 -1.35
N ALA A 32 -24.84 3.40 -2.34
CA ALA A 32 -24.90 2.41 -3.41
C ALA A 32 -23.88 1.26 -3.19
N THR A 33 -23.31 1.16 -1.98
CA THR A 33 -22.38 0.09 -1.65
C THR A 33 -23.02 -1.29 -1.85
N ARG A 34 -22.23 -2.25 -2.33
CA ARG A 34 -22.59 -3.68 -2.33
C ARG A 34 -22.61 -4.28 -0.92
N GLY A 35 -22.19 -3.48 0.08
CA GLY A 35 -22.29 -3.81 1.48
C GLY A 35 -21.14 -4.65 2.00
N ARG A 36 -21.37 -5.21 3.19
CA ARG A 36 -20.41 -6.00 3.97
C ARG A 36 -20.77 -7.48 3.88
N ALA A 37 -19.79 -8.35 4.11
CA ALA A 37 -20.03 -9.79 4.11
C ALA A 37 -21.01 -10.21 5.22
N ARG A 38 -20.89 -9.60 6.40
CA ARG A 38 -21.83 -9.78 7.51
C ARG A 38 -22.65 -8.51 7.72
N PRO A 39 -24.00 -8.59 7.72
CA PRO A 39 -24.85 -7.45 8.02
C PRO A 39 -24.56 -6.89 9.42
N GLU A 40 -24.52 -5.57 9.51
CA GLU A 40 -24.35 -4.85 10.78
C GLU A 40 -25.19 -3.57 10.77
N PRO A 41 -25.64 -3.08 11.94
CA PRO A 41 -26.34 -1.82 12.01
C PRO A 41 -25.50 -0.67 11.46
N GLU A 42 -26.18 0.25 10.78
CA GLU A 42 -25.59 1.46 10.24
C GLU A 42 -25.09 2.40 11.34
N ASP A 43 -23.97 3.09 11.08
CA ASP A 43 -23.48 4.13 11.99
C ASP A 43 -24.34 5.39 11.86
N ALA A 44 -24.64 6.07 12.96
CA ALA A 44 -25.50 7.25 12.94
C ALA A 44 -24.81 8.49 12.35
N LEU A 45 -23.48 8.55 12.37
CA LEU A 45 -22.70 9.73 12.01
C LEU A 45 -21.86 9.55 10.75
N ARG A 46 -21.28 8.37 10.56
CA ARG A 46 -20.28 8.09 9.53
C ARG A 46 -20.88 7.32 8.35
N THR A 47 -20.42 7.59 7.15
CA THR A 47 -20.73 6.75 5.98
C THR A 47 -20.06 5.38 6.09
N ALA A 48 -20.46 4.45 5.22
CA ALA A 48 -19.88 3.10 5.19
C ALA A 48 -18.35 3.12 4.99
N TYR A 49 -17.86 3.98 4.10
CA TYR A 49 -16.43 4.10 3.77
C TYR A 49 -15.62 4.81 4.87
N GLU A 50 -16.20 5.80 5.54
CA GLU A 50 -15.58 6.44 6.71
C GLU A 50 -15.41 5.44 7.87
N ARG A 51 -16.41 4.57 8.08
CA ARG A 51 -16.32 3.51 9.08
C ARG A 51 -15.25 2.48 8.73
N ASP A 52 -15.05 2.18 7.45
CA ASP A 52 -13.98 1.28 6.99
C ASP A 52 -12.60 1.85 7.25
N ARG A 53 -12.39 3.11 6.86
CA ARG A 53 -11.17 3.85 7.17
C ARG A 53 -10.82 3.74 8.66
N ASP A 54 -11.80 4.00 9.52
CA ASP A 54 -11.58 4.00 10.96
C ASP A 54 -11.21 2.60 11.48
N ARG A 55 -11.81 1.53 10.93
CA ARG A 55 -11.44 0.13 11.28
C ARG A 55 -10.01 -0.19 10.86
N ILE A 56 -9.62 0.19 9.64
CA ILE A 56 -8.28 -0.04 9.11
C ILE A 56 -7.23 0.67 9.96
N LEU A 57 -7.45 1.94 10.31
CA LEU A 57 -6.52 2.71 11.15
C LEU A 57 -6.27 2.08 12.53
N HIS A 58 -7.25 1.38 13.07
CA HIS A 58 -7.15 0.75 14.39
C HIS A 58 -6.64 -0.71 14.33
N ALA A 59 -6.54 -1.30 13.14
CA ALA A 59 -6.06 -2.65 12.91
C ALA A 59 -4.59 -2.84 13.34
N LYS A 60 -4.24 -4.04 13.80
CA LYS A 60 -2.86 -4.38 14.19
C LYS A 60 -1.95 -4.39 12.96
N ALA A 61 -2.42 -4.87 11.82
CA ALA A 61 -1.70 -4.90 10.55
C ALA A 61 -1.29 -3.50 10.11
N PHE A 62 -2.18 -2.51 10.22
CA PHE A 62 -1.84 -1.12 9.94
C PHE A 62 -0.74 -0.59 10.88
N ARG A 63 -0.82 -0.89 12.19
CA ARG A 63 0.23 -0.50 13.15
C ARG A 63 1.59 -1.13 12.83
N ARG A 64 1.61 -2.35 12.30
CA ARG A 64 2.84 -3.07 11.92
C ARG A 64 3.56 -2.41 10.74
N LEU A 65 2.88 -1.65 9.89
CA LEU A 65 3.50 -0.90 8.78
C LEU A 65 4.61 0.05 9.25
N LYS A 66 4.52 0.55 10.49
CA LYS A 66 5.58 1.37 11.11
C LYS A 66 6.94 0.66 11.15
N HIS A 67 6.92 -0.66 11.24
CA HIS A 67 8.10 -1.51 11.45
C HIS A 67 8.36 -2.46 10.27
N LYS A 68 7.86 -2.12 9.08
CA LYS A 68 8.17 -2.78 7.81
C LYS A 68 8.84 -1.78 6.88
N THR A 69 9.93 -2.18 6.24
CA THR A 69 10.65 -1.39 5.23
C THR A 69 9.88 -1.34 3.92
N GLN A 70 9.97 -0.20 3.22
CA GLN A 70 9.44 -0.04 1.86
C GLN A 70 10.43 -0.58 0.82
N VAL A 71 11.56 0.11 0.64
CA VAL A 71 12.60 -0.20 -0.38
C VAL A 71 13.97 -0.44 0.25
N PHE A 72 14.47 0.51 1.06
CA PHE A 72 15.81 0.38 1.63
C PHE A 72 15.77 -0.47 2.91
N LEU A 73 16.48 -1.59 2.90
CA LEU A 73 16.71 -2.39 4.09
C LEU A 73 17.73 -1.65 4.97
N HIS A 74 17.26 -0.90 5.97
CA HIS A 74 18.15 -0.31 6.96
C HIS A 74 17.50 -0.21 8.35
N PRO A 75 18.05 -0.91 9.36
CA PRO A 75 17.56 -0.84 10.74
C PRO A 75 17.98 0.39 11.57
N ASP A 76 18.87 1.27 11.08
CA ASP A 76 19.56 2.30 11.92
C ASP A 76 19.55 3.74 11.37
N GLY A 77 18.84 4.02 10.26
CA GLY A 77 18.71 5.39 9.72
C GLY A 77 17.39 6.06 10.14
N ASP A 78 17.45 7.28 10.68
CA ASP A 78 16.29 7.95 11.33
C ASP A 78 15.24 8.53 10.35
N HIS A 79 15.55 8.60 9.05
CA HIS A 79 14.74 9.38 8.09
C HIS A 79 14.25 8.60 6.86
N PHE A 80 14.38 7.27 6.83
CA PHE A 80 13.93 6.46 5.69
C PHE A 80 12.43 6.14 5.74
N VAL A 81 11.83 6.04 4.55
CA VAL A 81 10.41 5.74 4.37
C VAL A 81 10.10 4.31 4.83
N THR A 82 9.34 4.19 5.91
CA THR A 82 8.67 2.94 6.31
C THR A 82 7.42 2.74 5.45
N ARG A 83 6.88 1.51 5.41
CA ARG A 83 5.58 1.27 4.74
C ARG A 83 4.46 2.17 5.25
N LEU A 84 4.49 2.52 6.54
CA LEU A 84 3.51 3.46 7.10
C LEU A 84 3.66 4.85 6.48
N THR A 85 4.90 5.34 6.32
CA THR A 85 5.15 6.66 5.72
C THR A 85 4.78 6.66 4.23
N HIS A 86 5.13 5.60 3.49
CA HIS A 86 4.67 5.38 2.11
C HIS A 86 3.14 5.39 2.04
N THR A 87 2.49 4.60 2.90
CA THR A 87 1.02 4.53 2.96
C THR A 87 0.40 5.92 3.18
N LEU A 88 0.94 6.73 4.09
CA LEU A 88 0.43 8.09 4.32
C LEU A 88 0.63 9.01 3.10
N GLN A 89 1.75 8.88 2.39
CA GLN A 89 1.98 9.62 1.14
C GLN A 89 1.01 9.18 0.05
N VAL A 90 0.82 7.86 -0.13
CA VAL A 90 -0.16 7.29 -1.08
C VAL A 90 -1.57 7.75 -0.73
N THR A 91 -1.95 7.75 0.55
CA THR A 91 -3.24 8.26 0.99
C THR A 91 -3.42 9.74 0.62
N GLN A 92 -2.41 10.58 0.83
CA GLN A 92 -2.47 11.99 0.47
C GLN A 92 -2.63 12.19 -1.05
N VAL A 93 -1.88 11.45 -1.86
CA VAL A 93 -1.96 11.52 -3.33
C VAL A 93 -3.32 11.00 -3.81
N ALA A 94 -3.78 9.85 -3.30
CA ALA A 94 -5.07 9.25 -3.68
C ALA A 94 -6.24 10.18 -3.38
N ARG A 95 -6.23 10.83 -2.20
CA ARG A 95 -7.25 11.83 -1.85
C ARG A 95 -7.18 13.07 -2.73
N SER A 96 -5.98 13.52 -3.10
CA SER A 96 -5.83 14.67 -4.00
C SER A 96 -6.37 14.38 -5.39
N LEU A 97 -6.12 13.18 -5.92
CA LEU A 97 -6.70 12.71 -7.17
C LEU A 97 -8.23 12.58 -7.08
N ALA A 98 -8.73 11.94 -6.03
CA ALA A 98 -10.16 11.77 -5.81
C ALA A 98 -10.87 13.13 -5.71
N ALA A 99 -10.33 14.08 -4.93
CA ALA A 99 -10.89 15.42 -4.79
C ALA A 99 -10.88 16.19 -6.12
N ALA A 100 -9.77 16.16 -6.87
CA ALA A 100 -9.66 16.86 -8.15
C ALA A 100 -10.61 16.31 -9.23
N LEU A 101 -10.95 15.02 -9.15
CA LEU A 101 -11.86 14.34 -10.06
C LEU A 101 -13.30 14.27 -9.53
N SER A 102 -13.60 14.93 -8.39
CA SER A 102 -14.89 14.88 -7.71
C SER A 102 -15.38 13.45 -7.41
N LEU A 103 -14.46 12.57 -6.98
CA LEU A 103 -14.71 11.19 -6.55
C LEU A 103 -14.83 11.08 -5.01
N ASN A 104 -15.14 9.89 -4.50
CA ASN A 104 -15.34 9.67 -3.06
C ASN A 104 -14.00 9.60 -2.30
N GLU A 105 -13.58 10.73 -1.72
CA GLU A 105 -12.35 10.83 -0.91
C GLU A 105 -12.28 9.79 0.23
N PRO A 106 -13.32 9.58 1.07
CA PRO A 106 -13.29 8.54 2.11
C PRO A 106 -13.03 7.13 1.59
N LEU A 107 -13.56 6.76 0.42
CA LEU A 107 -13.30 5.46 -0.18
C LEU A 107 -11.84 5.34 -0.65
N ALA A 108 -11.34 6.35 -1.37
CA ALA A 108 -9.94 6.39 -1.80
C ALA A 108 -8.97 6.33 -0.60
N GLU A 109 -9.28 7.07 0.47
CA GLU A 109 -8.54 7.08 1.73
C GLU A 109 -8.54 5.70 2.40
N ALA A 110 -9.69 5.04 2.53
CA ALA A 110 -9.79 3.71 3.13
C ALA A 110 -8.97 2.67 2.34
N ILE A 111 -9.09 2.65 1.02
CA ILE A 111 -8.33 1.72 0.16
C ILE A 111 -6.83 2.00 0.28
N ALA A 112 -6.42 3.27 0.19
CA ALA A 112 -5.00 3.65 0.29
C ALA A 112 -4.41 3.26 1.65
N LEU A 113 -5.14 3.41 2.76
CA LEU A 113 -4.63 3.01 4.07
C LEU A 113 -4.47 1.48 4.21
N ALA A 114 -5.26 0.71 3.47
CA ALA A 114 -5.25 -0.75 3.52
C ALA A 114 -4.39 -1.43 2.44
N HIS A 115 -3.97 -0.74 1.38
CA HIS A 115 -3.34 -1.38 0.21
C HIS A 115 -2.10 -2.23 0.59
N ASP A 116 -1.34 -1.74 1.57
CA ASP A 116 -0.03 -2.27 1.92
C ASP A 116 -0.03 -3.20 3.16
N VAL A 117 -1.18 -3.40 3.82
CA VAL A 117 -1.27 -4.17 5.07
C VAL A 117 -0.87 -5.64 4.91
N GLY A 118 -0.93 -6.15 3.68
CA GLY A 118 -0.59 -7.52 3.30
C GLY A 118 0.89 -7.78 3.02
N HIS A 119 1.75 -6.77 3.02
CA HIS A 119 3.17 -7.00 2.72
C HIS A 119 3.87 -7.83 3.78
N SER A 120 4.71 -8.75 3.33
CA SER A 120 5.63 -9.54 4.15
C SER A 120 6.74 -8.68 4.75
N PRO A 121 7.50 -9.20 5.74
CA PRO A 121 8.78 -8.61 6.09
C PRO A 121 9.67 -8.42 4.86
N PHE A 122 10.48 -7.36 4.84
CA PHE A 122 11.43 -7.07 3.76
C PHE A 122 10.78 -6.77 2.39
N GLY A 123 9.48 -6.44 2.37
CA GLY A 123 8.77 -5.96 1.20
C GLY A 123 8.68 -6.98 0.06
N HIS A 124 8.95 -6.57 -1.19
CA HIS A 124 8.81 -7.44 -2.36
C HIS A 124 9.73 -8.67 -2.33
N ILE A 125 10.84 -8.61 -1.59
CA ILE A 125 11.74 -9.76 -1.44
C ILE A 125 11.01 -10.90 -0.73
N GLY A 126 10.11 -10.58 0.21
CA GLY A 126 9.32 -11.60 0.87
C GLY A 126 8.27 -12.25 -0.04
N GLU A 127 7.81 -11.58 -1.11
CA GLU A 127 6.97 -12.24 -2.13
C GLU A 127 7.72 -13.37 -2.82
N GLU A 128 8.95 -13.10 -3.28
CA GLU A 128 9.80 -14.10 -3.93
C GLU A 128 10.23 -15.23 -2.99
N ALA A 129 10.43 -14.91 -1.71
CA ALA A 129 10.75 -15.92 -0.71
C ALA A 129 9.65 -16.98 -0.57
N LEU A 130 8.37 -16.58 -0.76
CA LEU A 130 7.18 -17.40 -0.53
C LEU A 130 6.69 -18.16 -1.76
N GLU A 131 7.18 -17.84 -2.96
CA GLU A 131 6.81 -18.51 -4.22
C GLU A 131 6.87 -20.05 -4.15
N PRO A 132 7.88 -20.69 -3.52
CA PRO A 132 7.92 -22.16 -3.43
C PRO A 132 6.85 -22.80 -2.54
N TYR A 133 6.18 -22.02 -1.69
CA TYR A 133 5.24 -22.52 -0.68
C TYR A 133 3.78 -22.38 -1.09
N VAL A 134 3.46 -21.36 -1.88
CA VAL A 134 2.07 -21.03 -2.25
C VAL A 134 1.84 -21.38 -3.70
N GLU A 135 1.00 -22.39 -3.95
CA GLU A 135 0.64 -22.79 -5.31
C GLU A 135 -0.02 -21.61 -6.06
N GLY A 136 0.46 -21.33 -7.27
CA GLY A 136 0.03 -20.17 -8.05
C GLY A 136 0.69 -18.85 -7.66
N GLY A 137 1.60 -18.87 -6.67
CA GLY A 137 2.36 -17.73 -6.19
C GLY A 137 1.69 -16.97 -5.04
N TRP A 138 2.50 -16.23 -4.28
CA TRP A 138 2.03 -15.36 -3.20
C TRP A 138 2.06 -13.89 -3.63
N HIS A 139 1.02 -13.13 -3.27
CA HIS A 139 0.93 -11.71 -3.61
C HIS A 139 0.38 -10.92 -2.42
N HIS A 140 1.05 -9.81 -2.05
CA HIS A 140 0.69 -8.98 -0.90
C HIS A 140 -0.77 -8.51 -0.94
N ALA A 141 -1.31 -8.16 -2.12
CA ALA A 141 -2.70 -7.72 -2.24
C ALA A 141 -3.71 -8.80 -1.83
N ALA A 142 -3.47 -10.08 -2.18
CA ALA A 142 -4.31 -11.19 -1.73
C ALA A 142 -4.19 -11.40 -0.22
N GLN A 143 -2.96 -11.29 0.32
CA GLN A 143 -2.75 -11.31 1.77
C GLN A 143 -3.45 -10.15 2.47
N GLY A 144 -3.47 -8.95 1.88
CA GLY A 144 -4.15 -7.78 2.42
C GLY A 144 -5.65 -8.01 2.57
N VAL A 145 -6.29 -8.61 1.56
CA VAL A 145 -7.69 -9.05 1.64
C VAL A 145 -7.88 -10.09 2.74
N ARG A 146 -7.01 -11.11 2.79
CA ARG A 146 -7.07 -12.16 3.82
C ARG A 146 -6.92 -11.59 5.23
N ILE A 147 -6.06 -10.59 5.44
CA ILE A 147 -5.90 -9.92 6.73
C ILE A 147 -7.21 -9.24 7.15
N VAL A 148 -7.82 -8.45 6.27
CA VAL A 148 -9.00 -7.67 6.63
C VAL A 148 -10.28 -8.51 6.70
N GLU A 149 -10.33 -9.67 6.04
CA GLU A 149 -11.50 -10.56 6.04
C GLU A 149 -11.41 -11.67 7.08
N VAL A 150 -10.23 -12.26 7.29
CA VAL A 150 -10.07 -13.51 8.05
C VAL A 150 -9.28 -13.28 9.32
N LEU A 151 -8.07 -12.70 9.22
CA LEU A 151 -7.14 -12.67 10.36
C LEU A 151 -7.48 -11.61 11.40
N GLU A 152 -7.94 -10.44 10.97
CA GLU A 152 -8.41 -9.36 11.86
C GLU A 152 -9.92 -9.12 11.77
N ASP A 153 -10.57 -9.74 10.78
CA ASP A 153 -12.03 -9.75 10.59
C ASP A 153 -12.69 -8.37 10.73
N LEU A 154 -12.22 -7.41 9.92
CA LEU A 154 -12.68 -6.02 9.96
C LEU A 154 -14.06 -5.82 9.31
N ASN A 155 -14.63 -6.84 8.64
CA ASN A 155 -15.93 -6.80 7.97
C ASN A 155 -16.12 -5.56 7.07
N LEU A 156 -15.10 -5.20 6.27
CA LEU A 156 -15.10 -4.02 5.39
C LEU A 156 -16.14 -4.12 4.26
N THR A 157 -16.49 -2.99 3.64
CA THR A 157 -17.34 -3.00 2.46
C THR A 157 -16.65 -3.70 1.29
N TRP A 158 -17.45 -4.14 0.32
CA TRP A 158 -16.92 -4.80 -0.88
C TRP A 158 -15.98 -3.89 -1.67
N GLU A 159 -16.26 -2.60 -1.78
CA GLU A 159 -15.48 -1.64 -2.58
C GLU A 159 -14.07 -1.48 -2.01
N VAL A 160 -13.93 -1.40 -0.69
CA VAL A 160 -12.62 -1.30 -0.04
C VAL A 160 -11.83 -2.59 -0.26
N ARG A 161 -12.47 -3.76 -0.10
CA ARG A 161 -11.81 -5.06 -0.31
C ARG A 161 -11.38 -5.26 -1.76
N ASP A 162 -12.21 -4.87 -2.73
CA ASP A 162 -11.86 -4.93 -4.15
C ASP A 162 -10.72 -3.96 -4.51
N GLY A 163 -10.73 -2.76 -3.93
CA GLY A 163 -9.62 -1.82 -4.05
C GLY A 163 -8.32 -2.40 -3.52
N VAL A 164 -8.32 -2.98 -2.31
CA VAL A 164 -7.14 -3.66 -1.74
C VAL A 164 -6.69 -4.82 -2.61
N ARG A 165 -7.64 -5.67 -3.08
CA ARG A 165 -7.38 -6.82 -3.96
C ARG A 165 -6.63 -6.40 -5.23
N ALA A 166 -7.01 -5.29 -5.85
CA ALA A 166 -6.63 -4.99 -7.23
C ALA A 166 -5.85 -3.68 -7.43
N HIS A 167 -5.40 -3.03 -6.36
CA HIS A 167 -4.62 -1.79 -6.47
C HIS A 167 -3.32 -2.00 -7.30
N SER A 168 -2.71 -3.18 -7.22
CA SER A 168 -1.52 -3.51 -7.99
C SER A 168 -1.77 -3.50 -9.50
N TRP A 169 -0.84 -2.93 -10.25
CA TRP A 169 -0.87 -2.90 -11.72
C TRP A 169 -0.68 -4.27 -12.38
N LYS A 170 -0.27 -5.28 -11.62
CA LYS A 170 -0.10 -6.67 -12.10
C LYS A 170 -1.40 -7.46 -12.13
N ILE A 171 -2.46 -6.96 -11.48
CA ILE A 171 -3.70 -7.69 -11.27
C ILE A 171 -4.71 -7.35 -12.36
N SER A 172 -5.29 -8.40 -12.94
CA SER A 172 -6.37 -8.34 -13.91
C SER A 172 -7.53 -9.24 -13.45
N PRO A 173 -8.80 -8.77 -13.49
CA PRO A 173 -9.24 -7.44 -13.91
C PRO A 173 -8.82 -6.34 -12.91
N PRO A 174 -8.75 -5.06 -13.37
CA PRO A 174 -8.53 -3.89 -12.52
C PRO A 174 -9.62 -3.74 -11.45
N PRO A 175 -9.45 -2.86 -10.46
CA PRO A 175 -10.49 -2.62 -9.45
C PRO A 175 -11.72 -1.98 -10.09
N ALA A 176 -12.87 -2.15 -9.45
CA ALA A 176 -14.15 -1.75 -10.01
C ALA A 176 -14.50 -0.26 -9.84
N THR A 177 -13.82 0.46 -8.94
CA THR A 177 -14.11 1.87 -8.64
C THR A 177 -13.00 2.81 -9.12
N HIS A 178 -13.35 4.01 -9.57
CA HIS A 178 -12.38 5.03 -9.96
C HIS A 178 -11.54 5.52 -8.78
N GLU A 179 -12.09 5.47 -7.57
CA GLU A 179 -11.34 5.74 -6.33
C GLU A 179 -10.19 4.74 -6.15
N ALA A 180 -10.43 3.45 -6.42
CA ALA A 180 -9.39 2.44 -6.40
C ALA A 180 -8.39 2.63 -7.54
N GLU A 181 -8.83 3.04 -8.74
CA GLU A 181 -7.93 3.41 -9.84
C GLU A 181 -7.00 4.58 -9.46
N CYS A 182 -7.52 5.58 -8.74
CA CYS A 182 -6.72 6.66 -8.17
C CYS A 182 -5.65 6.11 -7.22
N VAL A 183 -5.98 5.11 -6.38
CA VAL A 183 -4.99 4.48 -5.50
C VAL A 183 -3.89 3.77 -6.30
N ARG A 184 -4.19 3.15 -7.45
CA ARG A 184 -3.16 2.53 -8.31
C ARG A 184 -2.14 3.55 -8.79
N TYR A 185 -2.59 4.73 -9.22
CA TYR A 185 -1.69 5.82 -9.60
C TYR A 185 -0.98 6.40 -8.38
N ALA A 186 -1.69 6.61 -7.27
CA ALA A 186 -1.13 7.16 -6.05
C ALA A 186 0.01 6.31 -5.50
N ASP A 187 -0.13 4.99 -5.50
CA ASP A 187 0.95 4.06 -5.11
C ASP A 187 2.18 4.24 -6.01
N ARG A 188 1.96 4.26 -7.32
CA ARG A 188 3.05 4.45 -8.30
C ARG A 188 3.74 5.80 -8.19
N ILE A 189 2.98 6.88 -7.98
CA ILE A 189 3.51 8.22 -7.74
C ILE A 189 4.28 8.24 -6.43
N GLY A 190 3.71 7.64 -5.39
CA GLY A 190 4.30 7.50 -4.06
C GLY A 190 5.70 6.93 -4.16
N TYR A 191 5.84 5.66 -4.55
CA TYR A 191 7.13 4.99 -4.56
C TYR A 191 8.13 5.63 -5.53
N LEU A 192 7.73 5.95 -6.76
CA LEU A 192 8.68 6.55 -7.73
C LEU A 192 9.24 7.88 -7.25
N SER A 193 8.43 8.71 -6.59
CA SER A 193 8.86 10.04 -6.16
C SER A 193 9.79 10.00 -4.93
N HIS A 194 9.43 9.26 -3.88
CA HIS A 194 10.26 9.20 -2.69
C HIS A 194 11.48 8.29 -2.87
N ASP A 195 11.38 7.19 -3.61
CA ASP A 195 12.54 6.33 -3.88
C ASP A 195 13.58 7.07 -4.72
N ALA A 196 13.16 7.85 -5.71
CA ALA A 196 14.08 8.70 -6.47
C ALA A 196 14.73 9.77 -5.60
N LEU A 197 13.95 10.40 -4.70
CA LEU A 197 14.47 11.39 -3.76
C LEU A 197 15.48 10.78 -2.78
N ASP A 198 15.16 9.63 -2.21
CA ASP A 198 16.01 8.93 -1.25
C ASP A 198 17.27 8.38 -1.91
N ALA A 199 17.17 7.85 -3.13
CA ALA A 199 18.34 7.44 -3.92
C ALA A 199 19.29 8.62 -4.21
N VAL A 200 18.74 9.82 -4.45
CA VAL A 200 19.55 11.03 -4.63
C VAL A 200 20.17 11.49 -3.30
N ARG A 201 19.40 11.51 -2.21
CA ARG A 201 19.90 11.89 -0.88
C ARG A 201 21.01 10.97 -0.39
N ALA A 202 20.89 9.68 -0.69
CA ALA A 202 21.86 8.68 -0.30
C ALA A 202 23.06 8.58 -1.24
N GLY A 203 23.12 9.41 -2.30
CA GLY A 203 24.23 9.44 -3.25
C GLY A 203 24.30 8.24 -4.20
N VAL A 204 23.28 7.37 -4.21
CA VAL A 204 23.15 6.28 -5.20
C VAL A 204 22.97 6.85 -6.60
N LEU A 205 22.22 7.94 -6.69
CA LEU A 205 21.95 8.68 -7.92
C LEU A 205 22.31 10.15 -7.74
N ARG A 206 22.65 10.81 -8.84
CA ARG A 206 22.61 12.27 -8.95
C ARG A 206 21.27 12.66 -9.55
N ALA A 207 20.74 13.82 -9.19
CA ALA A 207 19.48 14.32 -9.77
C ALA A 207 19.53 14.40 -11.32
N GLY A 208 20.71 14.65 -11.88
CA GLY A 208 20.93 14.67 -13.34
C GLY A 208 20.96 13.31 -14.02
N ASP A 209 21.09 12.22 -13.26
CA ASP A 209 21.11 10.84 -13.80
C ASP A 209 19.71 10.38 -14.21
N LEU A 210 18.65 11.02 -13.69
CA LEU A 210 17.28 10.69 -14.05
C LEU A 210 17.04 10.95 -15.54
N PRO A 211 16.17 10.14 -16.19
CA PRO A 211 15.92 10.26 -17.61
C PRO A 211 15.49 11.67 -18.02
N ALA A 212 15.96 12.13 -19.19
CA ALA A 212 15.76 13.51 -19.62
C ALA A 212 14.28 13.87 -19.72
N ARG A 213 13.46 12.95 -20.28
CA ARG A 213 12.00 13.11 -20.38
C ARG A 213 11.37 13.23 -18.99
N THR A 214 11.72 12.34 -18.07
CA THR A 214 11.24 12.41 -16.68
C THR A 214 11.53 13.78 -16.05
N ARG A 215 12.76 14.28 -16.20
CA ARG A 215 13.14 15.59 -15.65
C ARG A 215 12.41 16.75 -16.31
N SER A 216 12.18 16.71 -17.62
CA SER A 216 11.43 17.77 -18.31
C SER A 216 9.94 17.74 -17.99
N THR A 217 9.37 16.55 -17.77
CA THR A 217 7.93 16.38 -17.56
C THR A 217 7.53 16.55 -16.10
N PHE A 218 8.31 16.02 -15.15
CA PHE A 218 7.96 16.03 -13.73
C PHE A 218 8.88 16.90 -12.86
N GLY A 219 9.99 17.41 -13.40
CA GLY A 219 10.94 18.20 -12.64
C GLY A 219 11.78 17.37 -11.66
N ALA A 220 12.18 18.00 -10.55
CA ALA A 220 13.04 17.39 -9.54
C ALA A 220 12.26 16.41 -8.63
N PRO A 221 12.90 15.32 -8.14
CA PRO A 221 12.29 14.40 -7.18
C PRO A 221 11.75 15.10 -5.93
N GLY A 222 10.66 14.55 -5.38
CA GLY A 222 9.95 15.12 -4.24
C GLY A 222 8.65 15.84 -4.65
N SER A 223 8.32 16.94 -3.97
CA SER A 223 6.99 17.57 -4.07
C SER A 223 6.64 18.07 -5.48
N ALA A 224 7.61 18.61 -6.23
CA ALA A 224 7.39 19.08 -7.61
C ALA A 224 6.98 17.91 -8.53
N MET A 225 7.70 16.79 -8.44
CA MET A 225 7.39 15.56 -9.18
C MET A 225 6.02 14.98 -8.81
N VAL A 226 5.68 14.95 -7.51
CA VAL A 226 4.35 14.50 -7.06
C VAL A 226 3.25 15.38 -7.64
N GLY A 227 3.38 16.70 -7.55
CA GLY A 227 2.41 17.65 -8.10
C GLY A 227 2.22 17.47 -9.60
N ALA A 228 3.31 17.42 -10.37
CA ALA A 228 3.25 17.23 -11.83
C ALA A 228 2.62 15.89 -12.23
N MET A 229 2.89 14.80 -11.49
CA MET A 229 2.26 13.51 -11.75
C MET A 229 0.76 13.52 -11.42
N ILE A 230 0.34 14.19 -10.33
CA ILE A 230 -1.08 14.37 -10.00
C ILE A 230 -1.79 15.14 -11.11
N GLU A 231 -1.22 16.28 -11.53
CA GLU A 231 -1.76 17.10 -12.63
C GLU A 231 -1.91 16.28 -13.91
N ALA A 232 -0.90 15.48 -14.27
CA ALA A 232 -0.95 14.64 -15.45
C ALA A 232 -2.01 13.53 -15.39
N VAL A 233 -2.32 12.97 -14.21
CA VAL A 233 -3.45 12.03 -14.05
C VAL A 233 -4.79 12.76 -14.22
N VAL A 234 -4.93 13.95 -13.63
CA VAL A 234 -6.17 14.74 -13.74
C VAL A 234 -6.40 15.18 -15.18
N GLU A 235 -5.37 15.71 -15.85
CA GLU A 235 -5.43 16.13 -17.25
C GLU A 235 -5.77 14.95 -18.18
N GLY A 236 -5.09 13.82 -18.01
CA GLY A 236 -5.36 12.61 -18.80
C GLY A 236 -6.80 12.14 -18.62
N THR A 237 -7.28 12.12 -17.38
CA THR A 237 -8.62 11.65 -17.04
C THR A 237 -9.71 12.56 -17.60
N LEU A 238 -9.54 13.88 -17.53
CA LEU A 238 -10.50 14.87 -18.01
C LEU A 238 -10.38 15.20 -19.51
N SER A 239 -9.37 14.64 -20.20
CA SER A 239 -9.15 14.88 -21.61
C SER A 239 -10.33 14.39 -22.47
N ALA A 240 -10.70 15.17 -23.49
CA ALA A 240 -11.69 14.76 -24.47
C ALA A 240 -11.27 13.50 -25.27
N ALA A 241 -9.98 13.17 -25.28
CA ALA A 241 -9.47 11.94 -25.88
C ALA A 241 -9.72 10.70 -25.01
N ASN A 242 -10.02 10.86 -23.71
CA ASN A 242 -10.35 9.75 -22.82
C ASN A 242 -11.80 9.28 -23.04
N THR A 243 -11.99 8.36 -23.98
CA THR A 243 -13.30 7.76 -24.25
C THR A 243 -13.63 6.56 -23.37
N THR A 244 -12.67 6.10 -22.55
CA THR A 244 -12.82 4.92 -21.71
C THR A 244 -13.62 5.18 -20.44
N GLY A 245 -13.67 6.44 -20.00
CA GLY A 245 -14.24 6.82 -18.71
C GLY A 245 -13.42 6.38 -17.49
N ALA A 246 -12.25 5.78 -17.69
CA ALA A 246 -11.35 5.36 -16.62
C ALA A 246 -10.42 6.51 -16.15
N VAL A 247 -9.84 6.35 -14.96
CA VAL A 247 -8.75 7.22 -14.50
C VAL A 247 -7.49 6.91 -15.30
N VAL A 248 -6.94 7.89 -16.01
CA VAL A 248 -5.77 7.72 -16.89
C VAL A 248 -4.80 8.89 -16.77
N MET A 249 -3.51 8.62 -16.93
CA MET A 249 -2.48 9.64 -17.07
C MET A 249 -2.35 10.11 -18.52
N ALA A 250 -2.06 11.40 -18.71
CA ALA A 250 -1.76 11.98 -20.02
C ALA A 250 -0.65 11.18 -20.74
N PRO A 251 -0.76 10.88 -22.06
CA PRO A 251 0.12 9.94 -22.75
C PRO A 251 1.63 10.23 -22.59
N ASP A 252 2.05 11.48 -22.81
CA ASP A 252 3.47 11.86 -22.71
C ASP A 252 4.02 11.71 -21.28
N ALA A 253 3.19 12.00 -20.28
CA ALA A 253 3.52 11.80 -18.88
C ALA A 253 3.56 10.33 -18.51
N LEU A 254 2.65 9.51 -19.05
CA LEU A 254 2.67 8.07 -18.84
C LEU A 254 3.95 7.44 -19.39
N GLU A 255 4.40 7.86 -20.58
CA GLU A 255 5.71 7.45 -21.13
C GLU A 255 6.86 7.87 -20.21
N ALA A 256 6.86 9.12 -19.72
CA ALA A 256 7.88 9.62 -18.80
C ALA A 256 7.92 8.84 -17.47
N MET A 257 6.76 8.43 -16.96
CA MET A 257 6.63 7.61 -15.76
C MET A 257 7.15 6.18 -15.98
N GLN A 258 6.85 5.59 -17.14
CA GLN A 258 7.35 4.27 -17.51
C GLN A 258 8.88 4.26 -17.65
N GLU A 259 9.45 5.31 -18.25
CA GLU A 259 10.90 5.49 -18.38
C GLU A 259 11.57 5.66 -17.00
N LEU A 260 11.01 6.49 -16.12
CA LEU A 260 11.49 6.64 -14.73
C LEU A 260 11.44 5.29 -14.01
N ARG A 261 10.33 4.56 -14.12
CA ARG A 261 10.19 3.26 -13.47
C ARG A 261 11.25 2.28 -13.96
N ALA A 262 11.43 2.14 -15.28
CA ALA A 262 12.44 1.24 -15.84
C ALA A 262 13.85 1.61 -15.36
N PHE A 263 14.17 2.91 -15.32
CA PHE A 263 15.44 3.41 -14.80
C PHE A 263 15.65 3.08 -13.32
N MET A 264 14.65 3.31 -12.47
CA MET A 264 14.73 3.01 -11.03
C MET A 264 14.93 1.51 -10.77
N PHE A 265 14.26 0.65 -11.54
CA PHE A 265 14.49 -0.81 -11.46
C PHE A 265 15.94 -1.17 -11.76
N ALA A 266 16.47 -0.71 -12.90
CA ALA A 266 17.81 -1.05 -13.34
C ALA A 266 18.92 -0.47 -12.43
N ARG A 267 18.69 0.69 -11.80
CA ARG A 267 19.74 1.45 -11.10
C ARG A 267 19.67 1.38 -9.59
N VAL A 268 18.49 1.15 -9.02
CA VAL A 268 18.26 1.13 -7.57
C VAL A 268 17.88 -0.27 -7.12
N TYR A 269 16.78 -0.82 -7.65
CA TYR A 269 16.22 -2.08 -7.15
C TYR A 269 17.05 -3.32 -7.52
N GLU A 270 17.75 -3.31 -8.66
CA GLU A 270 18.57 -4.44 -9.15
C GLU A 270 20.08 -4.27 -8.90
N SER A 271 20.47 -3.33 -8.03
CA SER A 271 21.89 -3.11 -7.70
C SER A 271 22.55 -4.31 -6.99
N ASP A 272 23.86 -4.50 -7.15
CA ASP A 272 24.61 -5.61 -6.52
C ASP A 272 24.45 -5.64 -4.99
N THR A 273 24.37 -4.47 -4.36
CA THR A 273 24.11 -4.35 -2.92
C THR A 273 22.73 -4.91 -2.56
N ALA A 274 21.71 -4.62 -3.39
CA ALA A 274 20.36 -5.15 -3.23
C ALA A 274 20.34 -6.68 -3.37
N ALA A 275 21.13 -7.25 -4.28
CA ALA A 275 21.25 -8.69 -4.47
C ALA A 275 21.79 -9.43 -3.23
N GLY A 276 22.82 -8.88 -2.55
CA GLY A 276 23.38 -9.48 -1.34
C GLY A 276 22.39 -9.52 -0.16
N GLN A 277 21.64 -8.44 0.05
CA GLN A 277 20.62 -8.37 1.11
C GLN A 277 19.41 -9.26 0.82
N LYS A 278 19.04 -9.36 -0.46
CA LYS A 278 17.96 -10.22 -0.93
C LYS A 278 18.16 -11.68 -0.52
N HIS A 279 19.39 -12.21 -0.61
CA HIS A 279 19.67 -13.58 -0.21
C HIS A 279 19.38 -13.85 1.28
N VAL A 280 19.83 -12.94 2.16
CA VAL A 280 19.60 -13.07 3.61
C VAL A 280 18.10 -12.98 3.95
N ALA A 281 17.38 -12.02 3.36
CA ALA A 281 15.95 -11.87 3.59
C ALA A 281 15.13 -13.10 3.12
N ILE A 282 15.48 -13.66 1.96
CA ILE A 282 14.87 -14.91 1.47
C ILE A 282 15.17 -16.05 2.44
N GLU A 283 16.44 -16.24 2.84
CA GLU A 283 16.80 -17.30 3.79
C GLU A 283 16.03 -17.17 5.10
N VAL A 284 15.94 -15.95 5.66
CA VAL A 284 15.21 -15.69 6.91
C VAL A 284 13.74 -16.11 6.79
N ILE A 285 13.04 -15.65 5.75
CA ILE A 285 11.63 -15.99 5.56
C ILE A 285 11.45 -17.50 5.38
N ARG A 286 12.25 -18.12 4.52
CA ARG A 286 12.14 -19.56 4.22
C ARG A 286 12.38 -20.41 5.45
N ARG A 287 13.45 -20.15 6.22
CA ARG A 287 13.70 -20.89 7.46
C ARG A 287 12.61 -20.70 8.51
N LEU A 288 12.05 -19.48 8.61
CA LEU A 288 10.91 -19.25 9.51
C LEU A 288 9.69 -20.05 9.05
N VAL A 289 9.38 -20.08 7.75
CA VAL A 289 8.28 -20.89 7.21
C VAL A 289 8.53 -22.39 7.46
N ASP A 290 9.68 -22.92 7.07
CA ASP A 290 10.03 -24.34 7.24
C ASP A 290 9.96 -24.78 8.70
N HIS A 291 10.48 -23.95 9.62
CA HIS A 291 10.45 -24.25 11.04
C HIS A 291 9.02 -24.28 11.60
N HIS A 292 8.15 -23.34 11.21
CA HIS A 292 6.77 -23.33 11.70
C HIS A 292 5.88 -24.37 11.00
N LEU A 293 6.25 -24.84 9.80
CA LEU A 293 5.64 -26.03 9.19
C LEU A 293 5.98 -27.30 9.99
N ALA A 294 7.22 -27.42 10.47
CA ALA A 294 7.63 -28.54 11.32
C ALA A 294 7.09 -28.44 12.76
N HIS A 295 6.82 -27.21 13.23
CA HIS A 295 6.40 -26.90 14.61
C HIS A 295 5.17 -25.96 14.65
N PRO A 296 4.01 -26.38 14.10
CA PRO A 296 2.83 -25.51 13.99
C PRO A 296 2.26 -25.07 15.34
N GLU A 297 2.56 -25.80 16.42
CA GLU A 297 2.20 -25.44 17.80
C GLU A 297 2.82 -24.11 18.27
N LEU A 298 3.92 -23.66 17.64
CA LEU A 298 4.60 -22.41 17.97
C LEU A 298 3.89 -21.16 17.43
N ILE A 299 2.99 -21.31 16.46
CA ILE A 299 2.17 -20.19 15.98
C ILE A 299 1.19 -19.80 17.11
N PRO A 300 1.05 -18.53 17.51
CA PRO A 300 0.08 -18.15 18.52
C PRO A 300 -1.35 -18.52 18.13
N ALA A 301 -2.13 -19.13 19.03
CA ALA A 301 -3.52 -19.53 18.74
C ALA A 301 -4.40 -18.34 18.30
N SER A 302 -4.12 -17.13 18.81
CA SER A 302 -4.80 -15.90 18.40
C SER A 302 -4.50 -15.44 16.97
N TYR A 303 -3.62 -16.14 16.27
CA TYR A 303 -3.19 -15.83 14.90
C TYR A 303 -3.42 -17.02 13.95
N ARG A 304 -3.96 -18.14 14.45
CA ARG A 304 -4.26 -19.31 13.62
C ARG A 304 -5.71 -19.25 13.14
N ASP A 305 -5.87 -19.28 11.83
CA ASP A 305 -7.12 -19.66 11.19
C ASP A 305 -7.14 -21.19 11.07
N THR A 306 -7.88 -21.86 11.96
CA THR A 306 -7.90 -23.33 12.04
C THR A 306 -8.58 -23.99 10.85
N GLU A 307 -9.34 -23.23 10.05
CA GLU A 307 -10.02 -23.73 8.85
C GLU A 307 -9.08 -23.73 7.62
N ALA A 308 -7.97 -22.98 7.67
CA ALA A 308 -6.99 -22.94 6.60
C ALA A 308 -6.02 -24.13 6.66
N ASP A 309 -5.43 -24.47 5.52
CA ASP A 309 -4.38 -25.49 5.47
C ASP A 309 -3.12 -25.04 6.25
N PRO A 310 -2.25 -25.99 6.68
CA PRO A 310 -1.08 -25.66 7.49
C PRO A 310 -0.12 -24.66 6.83
N VAL A 311 0.03 -24.70 5.50
CA VAL A 311 0.93 -23.79 4.79
C VAL A 311 0.38 -22.37 4.87
N THR A 312 -0.90 -22.18 4.58
CA THR A 312 -1.56 -20.88 4.71
C THR A 312 -1.42 -20.31 6.12
N GLN A 313 -1.65 -21.11 7.16
CA GLN A 313 -1.51 -20.64 8.56
C GLN A 313 -0.08 -20.17 8.88
N VAL A 314 0.94 -20.89 8.40
CA VAL A 314 2.34 -20.52 8.59
C VAL A 314 2.68 -19.24 7.81
N VAL A 315 2.25 -19.17 6.55
CA VAL A 315 2.48 -18.00 5.68
C VAL A 315 1.81 -16.76 6.28
N ASP A 316 0.58 -16.87 6.78
CA ASP A 316 -0.11 -15.79 7.50
C ASP A 316 0.75 -15.27 8.65
N TYR A 317 1.26 -16.18 9.48
CA TYR A 317 2.05 -15.83 10.65
C TYR A 317 3.38 -15.15 10.28
N VAL A 318 4.14 -15.73 9.35
CA VAL A 318 5.45 -15.20 8.94
C VAL A 318 5.30 -13.86 8.22
N THR A 319 4.34 -13.74 7.30
CA THR A 319 4.08 -12.46 6.59
C THR A 319 3.54 -11.37 7.52
N GLY A 320 2.84 -11.77 8.58
CA GLY A 320 2.35 -10.89 9.64
C GLY A 320 3.45 -10.29 10.55
N MET A 321 4.69 -10.79 10.48
CA MET A 321 5.80 -10.27 11.27
C MET A 321 6.26 -8.87 10.81
N THR A 322 6.86 -8.11 11.71
CA THR A 322 7.66 -6.92 11.35
C THR A 322 9.09 -7.35 11.04
N ASP A 323 9.86 -6.53 10.33
CA ASP A 323 11.22 -6.91 9.89
C ASP A 323 12.12 -7.26 11.08
N ARG A 324 12.13 -6.40 12.11
CA ARG A 324 12.90 -6.63 13.33
C ARG A 324 12.44 -7.87 14.09
N PHE A 325 11.13 -8.12 14.12
CA PHE A 325 10.59 -9.31 14.80
C PHE A 325 10.98 -10.59 14.05
N ALA A 326 10.93 -10.58 12.72
CA ALA A 326 11.36 -11.71 11.89
C ALA A 326 12.85 -12.01 12.11
N LEU A 327 13.73 -11.00 12.06
CA LEU A 327 15.17 -11.15 12.30
C LEU A 327 15.47 -11.65 13.72
N THR A 328 14.85 -11.05 14.74
CA THR A 328 15.06 -11.48 16.14
C THR A 328 14.57 -12.90 16.36
N THR A 329 13.46 -13.28 15.72
CA THR A 329 12.91 -14.64 15.80
C THR A 329 13.84 -15.64 15.12
N TYR A 330 14.38 -15.29 13.95
CA TYR A 330 15.35 -16.10 13.24
C TYR A 330 16.62 -16.31 14.08
N ASP A 331 17.23 -15.24 14.58
CA ASP A 331 18.46 -15.31 15.38
C ASP A 331 18.25 -16.19 16.63
N ARG A 332 17.11 -16.07 17.30
CA ARG A 332 16.76 -16.89 18.48
C ARG A 332 16.57 -18.37 18.15
N LEU A 333 16.03 -18.69 16.98
CA LEU A 333 15.71 -20.08 16.62
C LEU A 333 16.90 -20.82 16.03
N PHE A 334 17.85 -20.11 15.40
CA PHE A 334 18.90 -20.74 14.61
C PHE A 334 20.32 -20.40 15.08
N ASP A 335 20.51 -19.60 16.14
CA ASP A 335 21.81 -19.12 16.65
C ASP A 335 22.72 -18.47 15.58
N ASP A 336 22.16 -18.14 14.41
CA ASP A 336 22.80 -17.45 13.29
C ASP A 336 22.55 -15.95 13.45
N THR A 337 23.59 -15.11 13.38
CA THR A 337 23.46 -13.65 13.54
C THR A 337 22.95 -12.99 12.25
N ALA A 338 21.74 -13.31 11.78
CA ALA A 338 21.16 -12.71 10.58
C ALA A 338 20.99 -11.20 10.73
N THR A 339 20.66 -10.73 11.94
CA THR A 339 20.65 -9.28 12.25
C THR A 339 22.00 -8.61 11.95
N ILE A 340 23.14 -9.31 12.10
CA ILE A 340 24.48 -8.78 11.78
C ILE A 340 24.78 -8.85 10.27
N ARG A 341 24.26 -9.88 9.57
CA ARG A 341 24.50 -10.08 8.13
C ARG A 341 23.70 -9.11 7.26
N MET A 342 22.54 -8.68 7.74
CA MET A 342 21.68 -7.74 7.03
C MET A 342 22.25 -6.32 7.13
N ARG A 343 23.10 -5.94 6.16
CA ARG A 343 23.79 -4.65 6.11
C ARG A 343 22.99 -3.62 5.29
N PRO A 344 23.05 -2.34 5.66
CA PRO A 344 22.42 -1.27 4.90
C PRO A 344 22.80 -1.25 3.42
N LEU A 345 21.83 -0.99 2.55
CA LEU A 345 22.09 -0.74 1.12
C LEU A 345 22.77 0.60 0.86
N LEU A 346 22.72 1.51 1.83
CA LEU A 346 23.22 2.87 1.74
C LEU A 346 24.32 3.06 2.78
N VAL A 347 25.50 3.47 2.33
CA VAL A 347 26.59 3.88 3.22
C VAL A 347 26.37 5.35 3.53
N THR A 348 26.05 5.70 4.78
CA THR A 348 26.11 7.10 5.21
C THR A 348 27.58 7.57 5.15
N PRO A 349 27.86 8.76 4.60
CA PRO A 349 29.20 9.33 4.59
C PRO A 349 29.72 9.65 6.00
#